data_AF-A0A4Q7CKJ2-F1
#
_entry.id   AF-A0A4Q7CKJ2-F1
#
_cell.length_a   1.000
_cell.length_b   1.000
_cell.length_c   1.000
_cell.angle_alpha   90.00
_cell.angle_beta   90.00
_cell.angle_gamma   90.00
#
_symmetry.space_group_name_H-M   'P 1'
#
loop_
_entity.id
_entity.type
_entity.pdbx_description
1 polymer ?
#
loop_
_entity_poly.entity_id
_entity_poly.type
_entity_poly.pdbx_seq_one_letter_code
_entity_poly.pdbx_strand_id
1 'polypeptide(L)'
;MMNRQLKYPRLKLLCDIIGILCVISVLTILALNFYANFQSAGKFELGFHIKSTPQVITITVLIVTCILADITSYFLKKQKKSMI
;
A
#
# COMPACT_ATOMS: atom_id res chain seq x y z
N MET A 1 10.64 7.07 16.77
CA MET A 1 11.74 8.04 16.97
C MET A 1 12.01 8.78 15.67
N MET A 2 11.99 10.12 15.68
CA MET A 2 12.23 10.94 14.49
C MET A 2 13.74 10.99 14.18
N ASN A 3 14.16 10.38 13.07
CA ASN A 3 15.58 10.26 12.73
C ASN A 3 16.12 11.59 12.15
N ARG A 4 16.81 12.37 13.00
CA ARG A 4 17.39 13.69 12.63
C ARG A 4 18.57 13.62 11.64
N GLN A 5 19.06 12.41 11.29
CA GLN A 5 20.15 12.20 10.34
C GLN A 5 19.71 12.23 8.87
N LEU A 6 18.39 12.27 8.59
CA LEU A 6 17.87 12.41 7.22
C LEU A 6 17.72 13.87 6.83
N LYS A 7 17.95 14.15 5.53
CA LYS A 7 17.75 15.50 4.97
C LYS A 7 16.28 15.92 4.98
N TYR A 8 15.35 14.96 4.82
CA TYR A 8 13.90 15.18 4.81
C TYR A 8 13.14 14.20 5.74
N PRO A 9 13.22 14.38 7.07
CA PRO A 9 12.63 13.45 8.03
C PRO A 9 11.10 13.43 8.02
N ARG A 10 10.44 14.57 7.75
CA ARG A 10 8.98 14.66 7.66
C ARG A 10 8.41 13.97 6.40
N LEU A 11 9.10 14.09 5.27
CA LEU A 11 8.67 13.48 4.01
C LEU A 11 8.75 11.96 4.07
N LYS A 12 9.79 11.44 4.73
CA LYS A 12 9.92 10.01 5.03
C LYS A 12 8.76 9.49 5.88
N LEU A 13 8.39 10.23 6.94
CA LEU A 13 7.29 9.84 7.81
C LEU A 13 5.95 9.80 7.06
N LEU A 14 5.72 10.75 6.14
CA LEU A 14 4.54 10.72 5.26
C LEU A 14 4.55 9.50 4.33
N CYS A 15 5.69 9.16 3.70
CA CYS A 15 5.81 7.95 2.87
C CYS A 15 5.56 6.67 3.66
N ASP A 16 6.10 6.54 4.87
CA ASP A 16 5.84 5.38 5.74
C ASP A 16 4.34 5.28 6.08
N ILE A 17 3.67 6.39 6.42
CA ILE A 17 2.23 6.41 6.69
C ILE A 17 1.42 5.99 5.45
N ILE A 18 1.76 6.53 4.27
CA ILE A 18 1.09 6.18 3.00
C ILE A 18 1.27 4.70 2.68
N GLY A 19 2.48 4.16 2.87
CA GLY A 19 2.77 2.74 2.68
C GLY A 19 1.94 1.86 3.60
N ILE A 20 1.85 2.21 4.90
CA ILE A 20 1.00 1.49 5.85
C ILE A 20 -0.47 1.57 5.45
N LEU A 21 -0.96 2.75 5.06
CA LEU A 21 -2.35 2.93 4.59
C LEU A 21 -2.66 2.07 3.37
N CYS A 22 -1.71 1.95 2.44
CA CYS A 22 -1.80 1.09 1.27
C CYS A 22 -1.96 -0.39 1.66
N VAL A 23 -1.12 -0.90 2.57
CA VAL A 23 -1.22 -2.28 3.06
C VAL A 23 -2.57 -2.53 3.72
N ILE A 24 -3.04 -1.61 4.57
CA ILE A 24 -4.36 -1.71 5.23
C ILE A 24 -5.48 -1.72 4.18
N SER A 25 -5.38 -0.89 3.15
CA SER A 25 -6.37 -0.82 2.07
C SER A 25 -6.46 -2.13 1.30
N VAL A 26 -5.32 -2.72 0.93
CA VAL A 26 -5.26 -4.03 0.26
C VAL A 26 -5.86 -5.12 1.15
N LEU A 27 -5.54 -5.12 2.45
CA LEU A 27 -6.07 -6.09 3.40
C LEU A 27 -7.60 -5.96 3.57
N THR A 28 -8.11 -4.72 3.59
CA THR A 28 -9.54 -4.43 3.70
C THR A 28 -10.29 -4.90 2.45
N ILE A 29 -9.75 -4.63 1.26
CA ILE A 29 -10.36 -5.09 0.00
C ILE A 29 -10.34 -6.62 -0.06
N LEU A 30 -9.25 -7.26 0.36
CA LEU A 30 -9.18 -8.72 0.42
C LEU A 30 -10.25 -9.30 1.37
N ALA A 31 -10.40 -8.72 2.56
CA ALA A 31 -11.41 -9.14 3.55
C ALA A 31 -12.85 -8.94 3.02
N LEU A 32 -13.13 -7.81 2.36
CA LEU A 32 -14.44 -7.55 1.76
C LEU A 32 -14.74 -8.51 0.61
N ASN A 33 -13.75 -8.79 -0.24
CA ASN A 33 -13.91 -9.72 -1.36
C ASN A 33 -14.12 -11.16 -0.85
N PHE A 34 -13.41 -11.52 0.22
CA PHE A 34 -13.61 -12.78 0.92
C PHE A 34 -15.01 -12.89 1.52
N TYR A 35 -15.48 -11.86 2.23
CA TYR A 35 -16.82 -11.82 2.81
C TYR A 35 -17.93 -11.92 1.74
N ALA A 36 -17.80 -11.16 0.65
CA ALA A 36 -18.76 -11.19 -0.45
C ALA A 36 -18.85 -12.57 -1.13
N ASN A 37 -17.70 -13.22 -1.36
CA ASN A 37 -17.69 -14.57 -1.94
C ASN A 37 -18.20 -15.63 -0.96
N PHE A 38 -17.87 -15.52 0.32
CA PHE A 38 -18.40 -16.40 1.35
C PHE A 38 -19.93 -16.30 1.43
N GLN A 39 -20.48 -15.09 1.42
CA GLN A 39 -21.92 -14.87 1.47
C GLN A 39 -22.64 -15.31 0.17
N SER A 40 -21.99 -15.17 -0.99
CA SER A 40 -22.63 -15.48 -2.28
C SER A 40 -22.50 -16.94 -2.70
N ALA A 41 -21.40 -17.63 -2.38
CA ALA A 41 -21.12 -18.98 -2.87
C ALA A 41 -21.07 -20.04 -1.76
N GLY A 42 -21.01 -19.65 -0.49
CA GLY A 42 -20.85 -20.57 0.65
C GLY A 42 -19.52 -21.34 0.63
N LYS A 43 -18.59 -20.96 -0.25
CA LYS A 43 -17.28 -21.59 -0.43
C LYS A 43 -16.20 -20.66 0.08
N PHE A 44 -15.22 -21.24 0.77
CA PHE A 44 -14.04 -20.52 1.24
C PHE A 44 -13.06 -20.36 0.08
N GLU A 45 -13.17 -19.24 -0.65
CA GLU A 45 -12.22 -18.87 -1.70
C GLU A 45 -11.45 -17.61 -1.27
N LEU A 46 -10.16 -17.78 -1.02
CA LEU A 46 -9.27 -16.71 -0.59
C LEU A 46 -8.52 -16.16 -1.82
N GLY A 47 -8.96 -15.00 -2.31
CA GLY A 47 -8.39 -14.36 -3.50
C GLY A 47 -9.18 -13.14 -3.97
N PHE A 48 -8.64 -12.43 -4.97
CA PHE A 48 -9.37 -11.36 -5.65
C PHE A 48 -10.23 -11.98 -6.75
N HIS A 49 -11.53 -12.11 -6.49
CA HIS A 49 -12.47 -12.58 -7.51
C HIS A 49 -12.87 -11.37 -8.36
N ILE A 50 -12.14 -11.17 -9.46
CA ILE A 50 -12.28 -10.01 -10.33
C ILE A 50 -13.31 -10.34 -11.41
N LYS A 51 -14.51 -9.78 -11.29
CA LYS A 51 -15.61 -10.03 -12.25
C LYS A 51 -15.81 -8.90 -13.25
N SER A 52 -15.24 -7.72 -12.98
CA SER A 52 -15.50 -6.52 -13.79
C SER A 52 -14.24 -5.71 -14.07
N THR A 53 -14.19 -5.10 -15.25
CA THR A 53 -13.13 -4.18 -15.70
C THR A 53 -12.81 -3.06 -14.68
N PRO A 54 -13.79 -2.39 -14.02
CA PRO A 54 -13.48 -1.40 -13.00
C PRO A 54 -12.74 -1.98 -11.78
N GLN A 55 -13.03 -3.22 -11.36
CA GLN A 55 -12.29 -3.87 -10.26
C GLN A 55 -10.83 -4.14 -10.63
N VAL A 56 -10.56 -4.55 -11.88
CA VAL A 56 -9.18 -4.71 -12.40
C VAL A 56 -8.42 -3.39 -12.28
N ILE A 57 -9.04 -2.29 -12.72
CA ILE A 57 -8.42 -0.96 -12.71
C ILE A 57 -8.12 -0.53 -11.28
N THR A 58 -9.07 -0.68 -10.35
CA THR A 58 -8.87 -0.30 -8.95
C THR A 58 -7.71 -1.07 -8.30
N ILE A 59 -7.65 -2.38 -8.48
CA ILE A 59 -6.57 -3.21 -7.91
C ILE A 59 -5.22 -2.84 -8.54
N THR A 60 -5.19 -2.64 -9.86
CA THR A 60 -3.96 -2.27 -10.58
C THR A 60 -3.42 -0.92 -10.10
N VAL A 61 -4.28 0.09 -9.96
CA VAL A 61 -3.90 1.42 -9.45
C VAL A 61 -3.37 1.33 -8.01
N LEU A 62 -4.01 0.52 -7.16
CA LEU A 62 -3.54 0.28 -5.79
C LEU A 62 -2.14 -0.34 -5.76
N ILE A 63 -1.90 -1.38 -6.55
CA ILE A 63 -0.59 -2.04 -6.62
C ILE A 63 0.48 -1.08 -7.13
N VAL A 64 0.20 -0.33 -8.21
CA VAL A 64 1.14 0.65 -8.76
C VAL A 64 1.45 1.75 -7.74
N THR A 65 0.43 2.23 -7.01
CA THR A 65 0.61 3.25 -5.97
C THR A 65 1.47 2.72 -4.82
N CYS A 66 1.28 1.46 -4.41
CA CYS A 66 2.14 0.81 -3.40
C CYS A 66 3.61 0.78 -3.84
N ILE A 67 3.87 0.34 -5.08
CA ILE A 67 5.24 0.26 -5.63
C ILE A 67 5.88 1.65 -5.69
N LEU A 68 5.15 2.66 -6.15
CA LEU A 68 5.64 4.04 -6.21
C LEU A 68 5.94 4.60 -4.82
N ALA A 69 5.10 4.32 -3.84
CA ALA A 69 5.32 4.74 -2.45
C ALA A 69 6.58 4.08 -1.87
N ASP A 70 6.80 2.80 -2.13
CA ASP A 70 7.96 2.06 -1.61
C ASP A 70 9.27 2.53 -2.27
N ILE A 71 9.28 2.72 -3.60
CA ILE A 71 10.42 3.30 -4.33
C ILE A 71 10.76 4.69 -3.78
N THR A 72 9.75 5.54 -3.58
CA THR A 72 9.94 6.89 -3.04
C THR A 72 10.51 6.85 -1.61
N SER A 73 9.98 5.96 -0.76
CA SER A 73 10.47 5.77 0.61
C SER A 73 11.93 5.27 0.64
N TYR A 74 12.29 4.36 -0.27
CA TYR A 74 13.65 3.87 -0.45
C TYR A 74 14.63 4.98 -0.87
N PHE A 75 14.26 5.79 -1.87
CA PHE A 75 15.08 6.91 -2.32
C PHE A 75 15.27 7.96 -1.21
N LEU A 76 14.22 8.27 -0.45
CA LEU A 76 14.29 9.17 0.70
C LEU A 76 15.24 8.65 1.78
N LYS A 77 15.27 7.33 2.01
CA LYS A 77 16.20 6.69 2.95
C LYS A 77 17.67 6.84 2.53
N LYS A 78 17.94 6.93 1.22
CA LYS A 78 19.28 7.11 0.65
C LYS A 78 19.79 8.56 0.75
N GLN A 79 18.89 9.54 0.83
CA GLN A 79 19.21 10.97 1.02
C GLN A 79 19.56 11.28 2.49
N LYS A 80 20.77 10.90 2.91
CA LYS A 80 21.32 11.29 4.21
C LYS A 80 21.65 12.78 4.24
N LYS A 81 21.48 13.41 5.40
CA LYS A 81 21.88 14.80 5.60
C LYS A 81 23.41 14.87 5.52
N SER A 82 23.95 15.67 4.60
CA SER A 82 25.39 15.99 4.63
C SER A 82 25.64 16.77 5.92
N MET A 83 26.36 16.17 6.87
CA MET A 83 26.94 16.89 8.00
C MET A 83 28.10 17.70 7.43
N ILE A 84 27.87 19.00 7.24
CA ILE A 84 28.92 20.01 7.28
C ILE A 84 28.94 20.53 8.71
#